data_AF-A0A496QFF4-F1
#
_entry.id   AF-A0A496QFF4-F1
#
_cell.length_a   1.000
_cell.length_b   1.000
_cell.length_c   1.000
_cell.angle_alpha   90.00
_cell.angle_beta   90.00
_cell.angle_gamma   90.00
#
_symmetry.space_group_name_H-M   'P 1'
#
loop_
_entity.id
_entity.type
_entity.pdbx_description
1 polymer ?
#
loop_
_entity_poly.entity_id
_entity_poly.type
_entity_poly.pdbx_seq_one_letter_code
_entity_poly.pdbx_strand_id
1 'polypeptide(L)' 'TVSTKNSLINVNQANTEELQRLPGIGPVLADRIIQYREMHGFFKGLSELKAVKGIGDTTLEKIREMVEF' A
#
# COMPACT_ATOMS: atom_id res chain seq x y z
N THR A 1 3.99 12.18 27.04
CA THR A 1 4.14 10.97 26.22
C THR A 1 3.52 11.25 24.87
N VAL A 2 4.32 11.52 23.84
CA VAL A 2 3.80 11.76 22.49
C VAL A 2 3.60 10.39 21.86
N SER A 3 2.37 9.89 21.89
CA SER A 3 1.99 8.71 21.13
C SER A 3 2.14 9.06 19.65
N THR A 4 3.24 8.64 19.02
CA THR A 4 3.43 8.73 17.58
C THR A 4 2.36 7.88 16.91
N LYS A 5 1.23 8.50 16.57
CA LYS A 5 0.30 7.96 15.58
C LYS A 5 1.13 7.83 14.30
N ASN A 6 1.59 6.62 14.02
CA ASN A 6 2.14 6.30 12.71
C ASN A 6 0.97 6.47 11.74
N SER A 7 0.89 7.62 11.06
CA SER A 7 -0.19 7.92 10.14
C SER A 7 -0.23 6.81 9.09
N LEU A 8 -1.35 6.08 9.05
CA LEU A 8 -1.55 5.03 8.07
C LEU A 8 -1.52 5.65 6.67
N ILE A 9 -1.04 4.89 5.71
CA ILE A 9 -0.97 5.28 4.31
C ILE A 9 -2.22 4.73 3.63
N ASN A 10 -3.09 5.63 3.18
CA ASN A 10 -4.27 5.24 2.41
C ASN A 10 -3.86 4.78 1.02
N VAL A 11 -3.93 3.47 0.72
CA VAL A 11 -3.45 2.93 -0.56
C VAL A 11 -4.33 3.33 -1.76
N ASN A 12 -5.55 3.79 -1.52
CA ASN A 12 -6.46 4.29 -2.56
C ASN A 12 -6.22 5.76 -2.92
N GLN A 13 -5.53 6.52 -2.06
CA GLN A 13 -5.30 7.96 -2.24
C GLN A 13 -3.82 8.36 -2.29
N ALA A 14 -2.93 7.60 -1.65
CA ALA A 14 -1.51 7.90 -1.54
C ALA A 14 -0.86 8.05 -2.91
N ASN A 15 0.05 9.01 -3.01
CA ASN A 15 0.90 9.17 -4.19
C ASN A 15 2.10 8.20 -4.17
N THR A 16 2.91 8.21 -5.23
CA THR A 16 4.04 7.29 -5.38
C THR A 16 5.08 7.44 -4.27
N GLU A 17 5.33 8.65 -3.78
CA GLU A 17 6.32 8.89 -2.71
C GLU A 17 5.81 8.41 -1.35
N GLU A 18 4.52 8.59 -1.07
CA GLU A 18 3.87 8.09 0.13
C GLU A 18 3.85 6.55 0.17
N LEU A 19 3.48 5.91 -0.94
CA LEU A 19 3.49 4.44 -1.05
C LEU A 19 4.88 3.85 -0.84
N GLN A 20 5.93 4.55 -1.26
CA GLN A 20 7.32 4.12 -1.08
C GLN A 20 7.81 4.15 0.39
N ARG A 21 7.05 4.79 1.30
CA ARG A 21 7.33 4.70 2.74
C ARG A 21 6.96 3.34 3.32
N LEU A 22 6.21 2.51 2.59
CA LEU A 22 5.85 1.17 3.01
C LEU A 22 7.04 0.21 2.83
N PRO A 23 7.37 -0.61 3.85
CA PRO A 23 8.48 -1.55 3.77
C PRO A 23 8.28 -2.56 2.64
N GLY A 24 9.25 -2.59 1.71
CA GLY A 24 9.21 -3.49 0.55
C GLY A 24 8.47 -2.93 -0.66
N ILE A 25 7.95 -1.70 -0.61
CA ILE A 25 7.34 -1.01 -1.75
C ILE A 25 8.36 -0.01 -2.32
N GLY A 26 9.01 -0.38 -3.43
CA GLY A 26 9.84 0.54 -4.21
C GLY A 26 9.03 1.25 -5.32
N PRO A 27 9.68 2.14 -6.11
CA PRO A 27 9.02 2.91 -7.18
C PRO A 27 8.16 2.05 -8.12
N VAL A 28 8.66 0.87 -8.52
CA VAL A 28 7.96 -0.05 -9.42
C VAL A 28 6.69 -0.62 -8.81
N LEU A 29 6.68 -0.92 -7.50
CA LEU A 29 5.47 -1.44 -6.85
C LEU A 29 4.47 -0.34 -6.54
N ALA A 30 4.94 0.85 -6.14
CA ALA A 30 4.08 2.01 -5.93
C ALA A 30 3.30 2.36 -7.21
N ASP A 31 3.99 2.41 -8.35
CA ASP A 31 3.38 2.65 -9.66
C ASP A 31 2.35 1.58 -10.03
N ARG A 32 2.64 0.29 -9.79
CA ARG A 32 1.67 -0.79 -10.02
C ARG A 32 0.43 -0.71 -9.13
N ILE A 33 0.57 -0.26 -7.88
CA ILE A 33 -0.58 -0.05 -6.98
C ILE A 33 -1.50 1.04 -7.56
N ILE A 34 -0.91 2.16 -8.02
CA ILE A 34 -1.66 3.28 -8.63
C ILE A 34 -2.35 2.82 -9.91
N GLN A 35 -1.60 2.20 -10.82
CA GLN A 35 -2.15 1.65 -12.07
C GLN A 35 -3.29 0.66 -11.79
N TYR A 36 -3.14 -0.22 -10.80
CA TYR A 36 -4.18 -1.17 -10.45
C TYR A 36 -5.47 -0.47 -9.99
N ARG A 37 -5.38 0.49 -9.06
CA ARG A 37 -6.58 1.20 -8.57
C ARG A 37 -7.25 2.07 -9.64
N GLU A 38 -6.49 2.57 -10.61
CA GLU A 38 -7.02 3.30 -11.76
C GLU A 38 -7.77 2.39 -12.75
N MET A 39 -7.27 1.18 -12.97
CA MET A 39 -7.89 0.22 -13.91
C MET A 39 -9.02 -0.61 -13.29
N HIS A 40 -8.92 -0.96 -12.01
CA HIS A 40 -9.81 -1.92 -11.36
C HIS A 40 -10.68 -1.30 -10.25
N GLY A 41 -10.44 -0.03 -9.92
CA GLY A 41 -11.08 0.65 -8.79
C GLY A 41 -10.35 0.40 -7.47
N PHE A 42 -10.90 0.97 -6.41
CA PHE A 42 -10.27 0.98 -5.08
C PHE A 42 -10.21 -0.41 -4.43
N PHE A 43 -9.11 -0.64 -3.71
CA PHE A 43 -8.94 -1.79 -2.85
C PHE A 43 -9.91 -1.69 -1.67
N LYS A 44 -10.58 -2.79 -1.35
CA LYS A 44 -11.52 -2.91 -0.21
C LYS A 44 -10.86 -3.46 1.05
N GLY A 45 -9.60 -3.90 0.93
CA GLY A 45 -8.86 -4.43 2.06
C GLY A 45 -7.50 -5.01 1.67
N LEU A 46 -6.74 -5.41 2.68
CA LEU A 46 -5.34 -5.82 2.57
C LEU A 46 -5.13 -6.99 1.60
N SER A 47 -6.06 -7.95 1.57
CA SER A 47 -5.97 -9.13 0.71
C SER A 47 -6.04 -8.79 -0.77
N GLU A 48 -6.74 -7.72 -1.17
CA GLU A 48 -6.87 -7.33 -2.58
C GLU A 48 -5.56 -6.77 -3.16
N LEU A 49 -4.64 -6.29 -2.31
CA LEU A 49 -3.31 -5.87 -2.76
C LEU A 49 -2.49 -7.02 -3.36
N LYS A 50 -2.84 -8.29 -3.10
CA LYS A 50 -2.20 -9.46 -3.75
C LYS A 50 -2.46 -9.53 -5.26
N ALA A 51 -3.49 -8.82 -5.75
CA ALA A 51 -3.75 -8.74 -7.19
C ALA A 51 -2.70 -7.90 -7.93
N VAL A 52 -1.94 -7.06 -7.21
CA VAL A 52 -0.84 -6.28 -7.77
C VAL A 52 0.39 -7.17 -7.94
N LYS A 53 0.84 -7.34 -9.19
CA LYS A 53 2.01 -8.17 -9.51
C LYS A 53 3.25 -7.74 -8.70
N GLY A 54 3.77 -8.67 -7.90
CA GLY A 54 4.94 -8.47 -7.04
C GLY A 54 4.61 -8.15 -5.57
N ILE A 55 3.32 -8.07 -5.22
CA ILE A 55 2.86 -8.05 -3.83
C ILE A 55 2.40 -9.46 -3.44
N GLY A 56 3.15 -10.09 -2.53
CA GLY A 56 2.82 -11.39 -1.96
C GLY A 56 2.62 -11.31 -0.44
N ASP A 57 2.42 -12.46 0.20
CA ASP A 57 2.13 -12.54 1.64
C ASP A 57 3.19 -11.86 2.50
N THR A 58 4.47 -12.04 2.19
CA THR A 58 5.58 -11.38 2.90
C THR A 58 5.50 -9.85 2.85
N THR A 59 5.06 -9.28 1.73
CA THR A 59 4.88 -7.82 1.62
C THR A 59 3.67 -7.39 2.44
N LEU A 60 2.56 -8.12 2.36
CA LEU A 60 1.35 -7.81 3.14
C LEU A 60 1.61 -7.83 4.65
N GLU A 61 2.32 -8.84 5.15
CA GLU A 61 2.65 -8.94 6.57
C GLU A 61 3.43 -7.72 7.07
N LYS A 62 4.36 -7.20 6.26
CA LYS A 62 5.17 -6.03 6.60
C LYS A 62 4.38 -4.73 6.62
N ILE A 63 3.35 -4.60 5.78
CA ILE A 63 2.61 -3.34 5.61
C ILE A 63 1.27 -3.29 6.34
N ARG A 64 0.78 -4.42 6.88
CA ARG A 64 -0.59 -4.57 7.41
C ARG A 64 -0.97 -3.56 8.51
N GLU A 65 0.00 -3.09 9.30
CA GLU A 65 -0.22 -2.12 10.38
C GLU A 65 0.11 -0.67 9.96
N MET A 66 0.39 -0.46 8.67
CA MET A 66 0.81 0.82 8.10
C MET A 66 -0.13 1.31 7.01
N VAL A 67 -1.16 0.54 6.64
CA VAL A 67 -2.07 0.87 5.54
C VAL A 67 -3.51 1.05 6.01
N GLU A 68 -4.21 1.93 5.32
CA GLU A 68 -5.67 2.05 5.31
C GLU A 68 -6.17 2.08 3.86
N PHE A 69 -7.49 2.01 3.65
CA PHE A 69 -8.13 1.85 2.35
C PHE A 69 -9.16 2.96 2.15
#